data_AF-A0A2E1BCE5-F1
#
_entry.id   AF-A0A2E1BCE5-F1
#
_cell.length_a   1.000
_cell.length_b   1.000
_cell.length_c   1.000
_cell.angle_alpha   90.00
_cell.angle_beta   90.00
_cell.angle_gamma   90.00
#
_symmetry.space_group_name_H-M   'P 1'
#
loop_
_entity.id
_entity.type
_entity.pdbx_description
1 polymer ?
#
loop_
_entity_poly.entity_id
_entity_poly.type
_entity_poly.pdbx_seq_one_letter_code
_entity_poly.pdbx_strand_id
1 'polypeptide(L)'
;MKLFHAPGACSDGIVLLLDIIGVPYEIHELDVRKGDQRQPDYLAINPKGKVPALLRDDGRLLTEFPAIAFWLARKYPEAELLPTDPDGEARALELLDFIVSSIHMRGTALVQRPSAFASSAEAQEEV
;
A
#
# COMPACT_ATOMS: atom_id res chain seq x y z
N MET A 1 6.97 -1.99 15.09
CA MET A 1 6.93 -2.23 13.62
C MET A 1 7.38 -0.97 12.88
N LYS A 2 7.87 -1.07 11.64
CA LYS A 2 8.24 0.07 10.79
C LYS A 2 7.52 0.03 9.45
N LEU A 3 6.78 1.08 9.13
CA LEU A 3 6.07 1.24 7.87
C LEU A 3 6.86 2.15 6.94
N PHE A 4 7.20 1.65 5.75
CA PHE A 4 7.70 2.46 4.64
C PHE A 4 6.50 3.05 3.89
N HIS A 5 6.40 4.36 3.91
CA HIS A 5 5.20 5.13 3.59
C HIS A 5 5.52 6.26 2.63
N ALA A 6 4.60 6.59 1.73
CA ALA A 6 4.63 7.83 0.96
C ALA A 6 3.29 8.56 1.09
N PRO A 7 3.27 9.84 1.51
CA PRO A 7 2.04 10.61 1.64
C PRO A 7 1.28 10.72 0.31
N GLY A 8 -0.03 10.48 0.33
CA GLY A 8 -0.87 10.50 -0.87
C GLY A 8 -0.80 9.23 -1.72
N ALA A 9 -0.11 8.19 -1.25
CA ALA A 9 -0.11 6.85 -1.86
C ALA A 9 -1.03 5.89 -1.11
N CYS A 10 -1.23 4.68 -1.65
CA CYS A 10 -2.04 3.64 -0.99
C CYS A 10 -1.54 3.27 0.42
N SER A 11 -0.29 3.60 0.76
CA SER A 11 0.25 3.43 2.11
C SER A 11 -0.48 4.25 3.19
N ASP A 12 -1.22 5.30 2.84
CA ASP A 12 -2.10 6.03 3.79
C ASP A 12 -3.13 5.10 4.44
N GLY A 13 -3.67 4.14 3.69
CA GLY A 13 -4.63 3.19 4.24
C GLY A 13 -4.02 2.28 5.31
N ILE A 14 -2.72 1.96 5.22
CA ILE A 14 -2.04 1.16 6.26
C ILE A 14 -1.75 2.00 7.50
N VAL A 15 -1.44 3.29 7.35
CA VAL A 15 -1.33 4.24 8.48
C VAL A 15 -2.66 4.25 9.25
N LEU A 16 -3.78 4.44 8.55
CA LEU A 16 -5.11 4.42 9.15
C LEU A 16 -5.40 3.11 9.90
N LEU A 17 -5.10 1.95 9.30
CA LEU A 17 -5.31 0.66 9.98
C LEU A 17 -4.48 0.54 11.25
N LEU A 18 -3.20 0.95 11.22
CA LEU A 18 -2.33 0.93 12.39
C LEU A 18 -2.82 1.88 13.50
N ASP A 19 -3.34 3.06 13.12
CA ASP A 19 -3.91 4.02 14.06
C ASP A 19 -5.19 3.48 14.72
N ILE A 20 -6.08 2.84 13.95
CA ILE A 20 -7.28 2.16 14.48
C ILE A 20 -6.90 1.05 15.46
N ILE A 21 -5.88 0.26 15.11
CA ILE A 21 -5.37 -0.82 15.97
C ILE A 21 -4.74 -0.26 17.27
N GLY A 22 -4.17 0.95 17.23
CA GLY A 22 -3.61 1.61 18.40
C GLY A 22 -2.28 1.01 18.89
N VAL A 23 -1.53 0.34 18.01
CA VAL A 23 -0.22 -0.25 18.34
C VAL A 23 0.92 0.70 17.97
N PRO A 24 2.07 0.64 18.68
CA PRO A 24 3.21 1.48 18.34
C PRO A 24 3.87 1.05 17.01
N TYR A 25 4.14 2.04 16.16
CA TYR A 25 4.89 1.85 14.92
C TYR A 25 5.71 3.09 14.57
N GLU A 26 6.75 2.89 13.78
CA GLU A 26 7.55 3.96 13.19
C GLU A 26 7.17 4.16 11.73
N ILE A 27 7.15 5.40 11.26
CA ILE A 27 7.02 5.74 9.85
C ILE A 27 8.41 6.06 9.29
N HIS A 28 8.76 5.41 8.19
CA HIS A 28 9.84 5.84 7.31
C HIS A 28 9.22 6.41 6.05
N GLU A 29 9.23 7.74 5.94
CA GLU A 29 8.64 8.46 4.83
C GLU A 29 9.57 8.42 3.60
N LEU A 30 8.99 8.21 2.41
CA LEU A 30 9.66 8.21 1.12
C LEU A 30 9.00 9.23 0.20
N ASP A 31 9.80 10.07 -0.44
CA ASP A 31 9.33 10.96 -1.50
C ASP A 31 9.33 10.22 -2.85
N VAL A 32 8.18 9.61 -3.17
CA VAL A 32 8.03 8.84 -4.42
C VAL A 32 8.09 9.71 -5.68
N ARG A 33 7.95 11.04 -5.55
CA ARG A 33 8.10 12.00 -6.66
C ARG A 33 9.58 12.28 -6.93
N LYS A 34 10.42 12.31 -5.89
CA LYS A 34 11.88 12.38 -6.03
C LYS A 34 12.54 11.04 -6.38
N GLY A 35 11.80 9.94 -6.27
CA GLY A 35 12.29 8.62 -6.64
C GLY A 35 13.00 7.88 -5.51
N ASP A 36 12.76 8.25 -4.25
CA ASP A 36 13.38 7.62 -3.06
C ASP A 36 13.15 6.10 -3.04
N GLN A 37 11.98 5.65 -3.50
CA GLN A 37 11.62 4.25 -3.63
C GLN A 37 12.45 3.46 -4.67
N ARG A 38 13.29 4.15 -5.44
CA ARG A 38 14.21 3.56 -6.42
C ARG A 38 15.67 3.65 -5.99
N GLN A 39 15.95 4.28 -4.85
CA GLN A 39 17.32 4.40 -4.35
C GLN A 39 17.84 3.04 -3.84
N PRO A 40 19.15 2.76 -3.97
CA PRO A 40 19.74 1.48 -3.58
C PRO A 40 19.39 1.06 -2.15
N ASP A 41 19.38 2.01 -1.21
CA ASP A 41 19.10 1.75 0.20
C ASP A 41 17.68 1.22 0.43
N TYR A 42 16.68 1.77 -0.27
CA TYR A 42 15.31 1.25 -0.17
C TYR A 42 15.12 -0.03 -0.99
N LEU A 43 15.76 -0.16 -2.15
CA LEU A 43 15.68 -1.37 -2.96
C LEU A 43 16.33 -2.58 -2.26
N ALA A 44 17.33 -2.37 -1.41
CA ALA A 44 17.88 -3.40 -0.55
C ALA A 44 16.86 -3.93 0.47
N ILE A 45 15.86 -3.12 0.83
CA ILE A 45 14.77 -3.50 1.73
C ILE A 45 13.61 -4.11 0.92
N ASN A 46 13.07 -3.37 -0.05
CA ASN A 46 12.01 -3.83 -0.93
C ASN A 46 12.46 -3.73 -2.41
N PRO A 47 12.92 -4.83 -3.01
CA PRO A 47 13.37 -4.85 -4.41
C PRO A 47 12.30 -4.44 -5.43
N LYS A 48 11.01 -4.47 -5.06
CA LYS A 48 9.92 -4.02 -5.93
C LYS A 48 9.87 -2.50 -6.08
N GLY A 49 10.53 -1.75 -5.18
CA GLY A 49 10.54 -0.28 -5.18
C GLY A 49 9.14 0.33 -5.05
N LYS A 50 8.31 -0.26 -4.18
CA LYS A 50 6.91 0.16 -3.95
C LYS A 50 6.65 0.39 -2.46
N VAL A 51 5.68 1.25 -2.20
CA VAL A 51 5.01 1.36 -0.89
C VAL A 51 3.57 0.83 -1.02
N PRO A 52 2.94 0.37 0.07
CA PRO A 52 3.51 0.19 1.42
C PRO A 52 4.47 -1.00 1.50
N ALA A 53 5.40 -0.93 2.46
CA ALA A 53 6.12 -2.10 2.97
C ALA A 53 6.15 -2.03 4.51
N LEU A 54 5.82 -3.13 5.19
CA LEU A 54 5.76 -3.21 6.64
C LEU A 54 6.86 -4.15 7.14
N LEU A 55 7.89 -3.59 7.79
CA LEU A 55 8.91 -4.36 8.48
C LEU A 55 8.41 -4.66 9.90
N ARG A 56 8.24 -5.95 10.17
CA ARG A 56 7.77 -6.49 11.44
C ARG A 56 8.90 -6.52 12.46
N ASP A 57 8.54 -6.59 13.73
CA ASP A 57 9.53 -6.63 14.83
C ASP A 57 10.38 -7.92 14.82
N ASP A 58 9.91 -8.96 14.14
CA ASP A 58 10.66 -10.21 13.90
C ASP A 58 11.58 -10.14 12.66
N GLY A 59 11.76 -8.96 12.08
CA GLY A 59 12.63 -8.71 10.93
C GLY A 59 12.04 -9.13 9.58
N ARG A 60 10.84 -9.71 9.52
CA ARG A 60 10.19 -10.08 8.26
C ARG A 60 9.51 -8.88 7.60
N LEU A 61 9.69 -8.76 6.29
CA LEU A 61 9.01 -7.74 5.49
C LEU A 61 7.73 -8.28 4.88
N LEU A 62 6.63 -7.54 5.04
CA LEU A 62 5.42 -7.72 4.24
C LEU A 62 5.29 -6.59 3.22
N THR A 63 4.88 -6.95 2.02
CA THR A 63 4.63 -6.04 0.90
C THR A 63 3.26 -6.38 0.31
N GLU A 64 2.72 -5.49 -0.52
CA GLU A 64 1.34 -5.51 -1.01
C GLU A 64 0.31 -5.07 0.04
N PHE A 65 -0.49 -4.08 -0.32
CA PHE A 65 -1.51 -3.52 0.57
C PHE A 65 -2.48 -4.60 1.09
N PRO A 66 -3.06 -5.49 0.27
CA PRO A 66 -4.00 -6.50 0.76
C PRO A 66 -3.39 -7.45 1.79
N ALA A 67 -2.15 -7.87 1.56
CA ALA A 67 -1.46 -8.79 2.44
C ALA A 67 -1.13 -8.15 3.80
N ILE A 68 -0.70 -6.88 3.80
CA ILE A 68 -0.44 -6.13 5.03
C ILE A 68 -1.74 -5.91 5.80
N ALA A 69 -2.79 -5.43 5.14
CA ALA A 69 -4.09 -5.17 5.76
C ALA A 69 -4.69 -6.44 6.39
N PHE A 70 -4.69 -7.54 5.64
CA PHE A 70 -5.17 -8.83 6.12
C PHE A 70 -4.35 -9.33 7.32
N TRP A 71 -3.02 -9.25 7.24
CA TRP A 71 -2.16 -9.66 8.35
C TRP A 71 -2.39 -8.83 9.61
N LEU A 72 -2.55 -7.51 9.47
CA LEU A 72 -2.86 -6.62 10.59
C LEU A 72 -4.20 -6.99 11.23
N ALA A 73 -5.26 -7.17 10.44
CA ALA A 73 -6.58 -7.55 10.94
C ALA A 73 -6.57 -8.91 11.65
N ARG A 74 -5.84 -9.90 11.12
CA ARG A 74 -5.70 -11.23 11.73
C ARG A 74 -4.82 -11.22 12.99
N LYS A 75 -3.81 -10.35 13.05
CA LYS A 75 -2.90 -10.24 14.19
C LYS A 75 -3.56 -9.53 15.38
N TYR A 76 -4.40 -8.55 15.09
CA TYR A 76 -5.08 -7.71 16.08
C TYR A 76 -6.61 -7.85 15.94
N PRO A 77 -7.17 -9.04 16.24
CA PRO A 77 -8.60 -9.31 16.07
C PRO A 77 -9.50 -8.40 16.94
N GLU A 78 -8.96 -7.86 18.04
CA GLU A 78 -9.64 -6.91 18.92
C GLU A 78 -10.01 -5.58 18.24
N ALA A 79 -9.38 -5.26 17.11
CA ALA A 79 -9.71 -4.08 16.31
C ALA A 79 -10.91 -4.30 15.36
N GLU A 80 -11.46 -5.52 15.30
CA GLU A 80 -12.67 -5.89 14.54
C GLU A 80 -12.62 -5.48 13.05
N LEU A 81 -11.41 -5.45 12.46
CA LEU A 81 -11.17 -5.03 11.08
C LEU A 81 -11.57 -6.06 10.02
N LEU A 82 -11.79 -7.32 10.44
CA LEU A 82 -12.11 -8.43 9.55
C LEU A 82 -13.16 -9.33 10.21
N PRO A 83 -14.24 -9.73 9.50
CA PRO A 83 -15.18 -10.72 10.00
C PRO A 83 -14.49 -12.04 10.35
N THR A 84 -15.00 -12.75 11.35
CA THR A 84 -14.41 -14.02 11.81
C THR A 84 -15.01 -15.25 11.15
N ASP A 85 -16.15 -15.10 10.47
CA ASP A 85 -16.78 -16.19 9.73
C ASP A 85 -16.21 -16.30 8.29
N PRO A 86 -16.15 -17.51 7.71
CA PRO A 86 -15.55 -17.70 6.39
C PRO A 86 -16.19 -16.89 5.27
N ASP A 87 -17.51 -16.66 5.31
CA ASP A 87 -18.22 -15.94 4.25
C ASP A 87 -17.93 -14.44 4.33
N GLY A 88 -17.92 -13.88 5.55
CA GLY A 88 -17.54 -12.49 5.80
C GLY A 88 -16.08 -12.20 5.45
N GLU A 89 -15.15 -13.10 5.81
CA GLU A 89 -13.74 -12.98 5.41
C GLU A 89 -13.60 -13.03 3.88
N ALA A 90 -14.28 -13.96 3.22
CA ALA A 90 -14.29 -14.05 1.76
C ALA A 90 -14.85 -12.79 1.10
N ARG A 91 -15.90 -12.16 1.66
CA ARG A 91 -16.44 -10.90 1.15
C ARG A 91 -15.52 -9.71 1.37
N ALA A 92 -14.83 -9.65 2.51
CA ALA A 92 -13.82 -8.62 2.73
C ALA A 92 -12.67 -8.74 1.71
N LEU A 93 -12.19 -9.96 1.47
CA LEU A 93 -11.13 -10.23 0.49
C LEU A 93 -11.57 -9.95 -0.95
N GLU A 94 -12.78 -10.35 -1.34
CA GLU A 94 -13.36 -10.05 -2.66
C GLU A 94 -13.40 -8.53 -2.92
N LEU A 95 -13.91 -7.75 -1.95
CA LEU A 95 -13.98 -6.30 -2.08
C LEU A 95 -12.57 -5.69 -2.16
N LEU A 96 -11.65 -6.15 -1.32
CA LEU A 96 -10.28 -5.66 -1.31
C LEU A 96 -9.56 -5.95 -2.62
N ASP A 97 -9.77 -7.13 -3.20
CA ASP A 97 -9.23 -7.50 -4.50
C ASP A 97 -9.80 -6.62 -5.62
N PHE A 98 -11.11 -6.38 -5.63
CA PHE A 98 -11.73 -5.46 -6.58
C PHE A 98 -11.15 -4.04 -6.46
N ILE A 99 -11.00 -3.52 -5.24
CA ILE A 99 -10.43 -2.20 -5.01
C ILE A 99 -9.00 -2.12 -5.53
N VAL A 100 -8.14 -3.07 -5.18
CA VAL A 100 -6.71 -2.99 -5.52
C VAL A 100 -6.46 -3.28 -7.01
N SER A 101 -7.13 -4.28 -7.58
CA SER A 101 -6.92 -4.70 -8.97
C SER A 101 -7.60 -3.76 -9.98
N SER A 102 -8.75 -3.20 -9.63
CA SER A 102 -9.60 -2.47 -10.59
C SER A 102 -9.70 -0.99 -10.29
N ILE A 103 -10.01 -0.59 -9.04
CA ILE A 103 -10.22 0.83 -8.72
C ILE A 103 -8.88 1.56 -8.57
N HIS A 104 -7.99 1.06 -7.73
CA HIS A 104 -6.74 1.73 -7.37
C HIS A 104 -5.81 1.88 -8.57
N MET A 105 -5.62 0.81 -9.34
CA MET A 105 -4.75 0.85 -10.52
C MET A 105 -5.30 1.74 -11.61
N ARG A 106 -6.62 1.70 -11.88
CA ARG A 106 -7.24 2.59 -12.87
C ARG A 106 -7.25 4.04 -12.40
N GLY A 107 -7.52 4.30 -11.13
CA GLY A 107 -7.43 5.65 -10.57
C GLY A 107 -6.02 6.22 -10.69
N THR A 108 -5.00 5.45 -10.32
CA THR A 108 -3.60 5.88 -10.45
C THR A 108 -3.21 6.11 -11.91
N ALA A 109 -3.55 5.17 -12.79
CA ALA A 109 -3.23 5.22 -14.21
C ALA A 109 -3.93 6.38 -14.93
N LEU A 110 -5.26 6.49 -14.77
CA LEU A 110 -6.09 7.37 -15.58
C LEU A 110 -6.20 8.78 -15.02
N VAL A 111 -6.03 8.97 -13.71
CA VAL A 111 -6.18 10.30 -13.07
C VAL A 111 -4.83 10.90 -12.71
N GLN A 112 -3.91 10.11 -12.15
CA GLN A 112 -2.64 10.67 -11.66
C GLN A 112 -1.51 10.64 -12.69
N ARG A 113 -1.59 9.76 -13.69
CA ARG A 113 -0.53 9.56 -14.70
C ARG A 113 -1.09 9.36 -16.12
N PRO A 114 -2.01 10.22 -16.59
CA PRO A 114 -2.60 10.03 -17.90
C PRO A 114 -1.55 10.10 -19.03
N SER A 115 -0.53 10.96 -18.89
CA SER A 115 0.61 11.03 -19.82
C SER A 115 1.37 9.71 -19.98
N ALA A 116 1.39 8.82 -18.99
CA ALA A 116 2.02 7.50 -19.12
C ALA A 116 1.34 6.61 -20.18
N PHE A 117 0.13 6.97 -20.64
CA PHE A 117 -0.63 6.26 -21.66
C PHE A 117 -0.70 7.02 -23.00
N ALA A 118 -0.08 8.20 -23.08
CA ALA A 118 0.05 8.94 -24.32
C ALA A 118 1.23 8.42 -25.15
N SER A 119 1.01 8.27 -26.46
CA SER A 119 1.94 7.62 -27.39
C SER A 119 2.98 8.56 -28.02
N SER A 120 2.85 9.87 -27.85
CA SER A 120 3.81 10.88 -28.32
C SER A 120 4.19 11.85 -27.21
N ALA A 121 5.38 12.45 -27.30
CA ALA A 121 5.84 13.46 -26.34
C ALA A 121 4.90 14.67 -26.28
N GLU A 122 4.38 15.09 -27.44
CA GLU A 122 3.40 16.18 -27.55
C GLU A 122 2.10 15.85 -26.79
N ALA A 123 1.57 14.62 -26.94
CA ALA A 123 0.41 14.17 -26.20
C ALA A 123 0.70 13.90 -24.70
N GLN A 124 1.97 13.77 -24.29
CA GLN A 124 2.36 13.66 -22.88
C GLN A 124 2.39 15.02 -22.18
N GLU A 125 2.64 16.11 -22.92
CA GLU A 125 2.64 17.48 -22.40
C GLU A 125 1.22 18.06 -22.29
N GLU A 126 0.27 17.59 -23.11
CA GLU A 126 -1.12 18.05 -23.11
C GLU A 126 -1.98 17.48 -21.98
N VAL A 127 -1.55 16.42 -21.29
CA VAL A 127 -2.39 15.62 -20.36
C VAL A 127 -1.77 15.43 -18.97
#